data_AF-A0A2B2LD12-F1
#
_entry.id   AF-A0A2B2LD12-F1
#
_cell.length_a   1.000
_cell.length_b   1.000
_cell.length_c   1.000
_cell.angle_alpha   90.00
_cell.angle_beta   90.00
_cell.angle_gamma   90.00
#
_symmetry.space_group_name_H-M   'P 1'
#
loop_
_entity.id
_entity.type
_entity.pdbx_description
1 polymer ?
#
loop_
_entity_poly.entity_id
_entity_poly.type
_entity_poly.pdbx_seq_one_letter_code
_entity_poly.pdbx_strand_id
1 'polypeptide(L)'
;MDKIYIHDMEFYGYHGVFPEENKLGQRFKVDLTVEIDLKRAGESDDLEHSVNYGELFELCRTVVEDRTYKLVESIAENIASDILKQYESISRCTIKVIKPDPPIPGHYRAVAVEITRERP
;
A
#
# COMPACT_ATOMS: atom_id res chain seq x y z
N MET A 1 13.10 -9.34 12.35
CA MET A 1 12.21 -8.19 12.55
C MET A 1 10.79 -8.68 12.37
N ASP A 2 9.90 -8.32 13.29
CA ASP A 2 8.50 -8.76 13.25
C ASP A 2 7.74 -7.95 12.21
N LYS A 3 6.50 -8.37 11.90
CA LYS A 3 5.74 -7.81 10.79
C LYS A 3 4.27 -7.61 11.13
N ILE A 4 3.73 -6.50 10.65
CA ILE A 4 2.29 -6.28 10.54
C ILE A 4 1.93 -6.37 9.05
N TYR A 5 0.81 -7.03 8.76
CA TYR A 5 0.32 -7.25 7.41
C TYR A 5 -1.09 -6.70 7.25
N ILE A 6 -1.38 -6.15 6.06
CA ILE A 6 -2.74 -5.98 5.57
C ILE A 6 -2.79 -6.57 4.18
N HIS A 7 -3.68 -7.54 3.97
CA HIS A 7 -3.74 -8.34 2.74
C HIS A 7 -4.94 -7.93 1.89
N ASP A 8 -4.73 -7.93 0.58
CA ASP A 8 -5.76 -7.80 -0.45
C ASP A 8 -6.72 -6.63 -0.21
N MET A 9 -6.20 -5.47 0.23
CA MET A 9 -6.99 -4.26 0.33
C MET A 9 -7.47 -3.88 -1.07
N GLU A 10 -8.78 -3.72 -1.27
CA GLU A 10 -9.35 -3.36 -2.57
C GLU A 10 -9.95 -1.95 -2.53
N PHE A 11 -9.54 -1.13 -3.48
CA PHE A 11 -9.97 0.25 -3.65
C PHE A 11 -10.44 0.48 -5.09
N TYR A 12 -11.33 1.46 -5.29
CA TYR A 12 -11.66 1.93 -6.63
C TYR A 12 -10.91 3.23 -6.92
N GLY A 13 -10.01 3.20 -7.90
CA GLY A 13 -9.14 4.32 -8.23
C GLY A 13 -9.25 4.72 -9.70
N TYR A 14 -8.83 5.95 -9.98
CA TYR A 14 -8.85 6.54 -11.33
C TYR A 14 -7.44 6.65 -11.91
N HIS A 15 -6.54 5.74 -11.55
CA HIS A 15 -5.16 5.75 -12.01
C HIS A 15 -5.00 5.07 -13.38
N GLY A 16 -4.04 5.55 -14.16
CA GLY A 16 -3.75 4.98 -15.47
C GLY A 16 -3.04 5.95 -16.40
N VAL A 17 -2.38 5.39 -17.41
CA VAL A 17 -1.66 6.16 -18.42
C VAL A 17 -2.64 6.65 -19.48
N PHE A 18 -3.67 5.86 -19.77
CA PHE A 18 -4.67 6.20 -20.78
C PHE A 18 -5.77 7.10 -20.19
N PRO A 19 -6.18 8.18 -20.89
CA PRO A 19 -7.24 9.07 -20.43
C PRO A 19 -8.55 8.35 -20.08
N GLU A 20 -8.86 7.27 -20.79
CA GLU A 20 -10.04 6.44 -20.56
C GLU A 20 -9.99 5.74 -19.19
N GLU A 21 -8.82 5.33 -18.73
CA GLU A 21 -8.64 4.75 -17.39
C GLU A 21 -8.94 5.77 -16.30
N ASN A 22 -8.51 7.04 -16.49
CA ASN A 22 -8.79 8.10 -15.54
C ASN A 22 -10.27 8.51 -15.52
N LYS A 23 -11.02 8.24 -16.59
CA LYS A 23 -12.44 8.54 -16.67
C LYS A 23 -13.32 7.42 -16.12
N LEU A 24 -12.99 6.17 -16.43
CA LEU A 24 -13.79 5.00 -16.03
C LEU A 24 -13.42 4.51 -14.63
N GLY A 25 -12.15 4.64 -14.26
CA GLY A 25 -11.60 4.01 -13.07
C GLY A 25 -11.59 2.48 -13.16
N GLN A 26 -10.99 1.85 -12.16
CA GLN A 26 -10.93 0.40 -12.01
C GLN A 26 -10.50 0.03 -10.60
N ARG A 27 -10.49 -1.28 -10.29
CA ARG A 27 -9.98 -1.79 -9.03
C ARG A 27 -8.47 -1.64 -8.94
N PHE A 28 -7.98 -1.32 -7.75
CA PHE A 28 -6.60 -1.44 -7.34
C PHE A 28 -6.55 -2.23 -6.05
N LYS A 29 -5.65 -3.20 -5.99
CA LYS A 29 -5.41 -4.02 -4.82
C LYS A 29 -4.05 -3.66 -4.21
N VAL A 30 -3.97 -3.65 -2.88
CA VAL A 30 -2.72 -3.36 -2.17
C VAL A 30 -2.46 -4.42 -1.10
N ASP A 31 -1.28 -5.04 -1.15
CA ASP A 31 -0.72 -5.77 -0.02
C ASP A 31 0.30 -4.89 0.68
N LEU A 32 0.19 -4.80 2.00
CA LEU A 32 1.08 -4.03 2.86
C LEU A 32 1.80 -4.98 3.83
N THR A 33 3.12 -4.84 3.91
CA THR A 33 3.94 -5.41 4.99
C THR A 33 4.79 -4.31 5.59
N VAL A 34 4.76 -4.15 6.90
CA VAL A 34 5.68 -3.25 7.62
C VAL A 34 6.51 -4.05 8.62
N GLU A 35 7.80 -3.73 8.71
CA GLU A 35 8.74 -4.35 9.64
C GLU A 35 8.96 -3.44 10.85
N ILE A 36 8.67 -3.98 12.04
CA ILE A 36 8.66 -3.30 13.33
C ILE A 36 8.99 -4.32 14.44
N ASP A 37 9.57 -3.90 15.56
CA ASP A 37 9.71 -4.75 16.76
C ASP A 37 8.37 -4.81 17.50
N LEU A 38 7.77 -5.98 17.60
CA LEU A 38 6.48 -6.17 18.27
C LEU A 38 6.62 -6.78 19.66
N LYS A 39 7.83 -7.08 20.12
CA LYS A 39 8.06 -7.76 21.39
C LYS A 39 7.46 -6.98 22.56
N ARG A 40 7.72 -5.67 22.63
CA ARG A 40 7.24 -4.81 23.73
C ARG A 40 5.71 -4.72 23.75
N ALA A 41 5.08 -4.56 22.59
CA ALA A 41 3.62 -4.60 22.48
C ALA A 41 3.06 -5.94 22.97
N GLY A 42 3.67 -7.06 22.57
CA GLY A 42 3.25 -8.41 22.99
C GLY A 42 3.43 -8.70 24.48
N GLU A 43 4.40 -8.08 25.15
CA GLU A 43 4.63 -8.23 26.59
C GLU A 43 3.72 -7.32 27.44
N SER A 44 3.34 -6.16 26.91
CA SER A 44 2.61 -5.11 27.65
C SER A 44 1.12 -5.05 27.37
N ASP A 45 0.67 -5.59 26.23
CA ASP A 45 -0.70 -5.42 25.71
C ASP A 45 -1.09 -3.94 25.49
N ASP A 46 -0.10 -3.10 25.15
CA ASP A 46 -0.28 -1.67 24.89
C ASP A 46 -0.05 -1.32 23.41
N LEU A 47 -1.07 -0.74 22.78
CA LEU A 47 -1.02 -0.30 21.38
C LEU A 47 0.00 0.82 21.16
N GLU A 48 0.33 1.62 22.17
CA GLU A 48 1.36 2.66 22.08
C GLU A 48 2.76 2.10 21.79
N HIS A 49 2.96 0.79 21.96
CA HIS A 49 4.21 0.09 21.62
C HIS A 49 4.17 -0.62 20.27
N SER A 50 3.13 -0.38 19.47
CA SER A 50 2.93 -0.92 18.14
C SER A 50 2.49 0.19 17.17
N VAL A 51 1.96 -0.20 16.00
CA VAL A 51 1.31 0.70 15.04
C VAL A 51 -0.12 0.23 14.81
N ASN A 52 -1.05 1.18 14.80
CA ASN A 52 -2.46 0.90 14.53
C ASN A 52 -2.67 0.58 13.04
N TYR A 53 -3.00 -0.68 12.73
CA TYR A 53 -3.26 -1.12 11.36
C TYR A 53 -4.48 -0.45 10.71
N GLY A 54 -5.42 0.10 11.51
CA GLY A 54 -6.52 0.92 10.99
C GLY A 54 -6.02 2.21 10.35
N GLU A 55 -5.00 2.85 10.94
CA GLU A 55 -4.38 4.05 10.36
C GLU A 55 -3.56 3.72 9.11
N LEU A 56 -2.88 2.57 9.10
CA LEU A 56 -2.16 2.08 7.91
C LEU A 56 -3.12 1.82 6.73
N PHE A 57 -4.30 1.27 7.01
CA PHE A 57 -5.35 1.09 6.00
C PHE A 57 -5.81 2.44 5.45
N GLU A 58 -6.14 3.41 6.31
CA GLU A 58 -6.59 4.74 5.88
C GLU A 58 -5.53 5.50 5.08
N LEU A 59 -4.24 5.35 5.44
CA LEU A 59 -3.13 5.89 4.67
C LEU A 59 -3.12 5.31 3.26
N CYS A 60 -3.22 3.99 3.12
CA CYS A 60 -3.29 3.33 1.81
C CYS A 60 -4.51 3.80 1.00
N ARG A 61 -5.68 3.83 1.64
CA ARG A 61 -6.94 4.30 1.04
C ARG A 61 -6.81 5.72 0.50
N THR A 62 -6.25 6.64 1.29
CA THR A 62 -6.04 8.04 0.91
C THR A 62 -5.16 8.16 -0.33
N VAL A 63 -4.09 7.37 -0.45
CA VAL A 63 -3.20 7.43 -1.62
C VAL A 63 -3.91 6.90 -2.89
N VAL A 64 -4.76 5.87 -2.76
CA VAL A 64 -5.39 5.20 -3.90
C VAL A 64 -6.70 5.90 -4.34
N GLU A 65 -7.54 6.33 -3.41
CA GLU A 65 -8.86 6.91 -3.71
C GLU A 65 -8.81 8.43 -3.91
N ASP A 66 -8.04 9.15 -3.08
CA ASP A 66 -8.09 10.61 -3.04
C ASP A 66 -7.05 11.28 -3.95
N ARG A 67 -6.18 10.50 -4.59
CA ARG A 67 -5.16 10.97 -5.54
C ARG A 67 -5.29 10.26 -6.87
N THR A 68 -4.70 10.83 -7.93
CA THR A 68 -4.66 10.20 -9.25
C THR A 68 -3.26 10.26 -9.83
N TYR A 69 -2.72 9.08 -10.19
CA TYR A 69 -1.41 8.91 -10.78
C TYR A 69 -1.53 8.21 -12.13
N LYS A 70 -0.45 8.28 -12.93
CA LYS A 70 -0.35 7.51 -14.18
C LYS A 70 0.13 6.09 -13.95
N LEU A 71 0.99 5.90 -12.94
CA LEU A 71 1.77 4.68 -12.72
C LEU A 71 1.40 4.03 -11.38
N VAL A 72 1.36 2.70 -11.35
CA VAL A 72 1.18 1.94 -10.10
C VAL A 72 2.42 2.04 -9.20
N GLU A 73 3.58 2.28 -9.81
CA GLU A 73 4.84 2.60 -9.14
C GLU A 73 4.70 3.87 -8.30
N SER A 74 4.01 4.90 -8.80
CA SER A 74 3.77 6.13 -8.04
C SER A 74 2.88 5.88 -6.82
N ILE A 75 1.88 5.01 -6.95
CA ILE A 75 1.02 4.62 -5.81
C ILE A 75 1.88 3.94 -4.75
N ALA A 76 2.65 2.91 -5.14
CA ALA A 76 3.50 2.16 -4.23
C ALA A 76 4.53 3.06 -3.52
N GLU A 77 5.19 3.96 -4.26
CA GLU A 77 6.20 4.88 -3.73
C GLU A 77 5.59 5.87 -2.74
N ASN A 78 4.40 6.42 -3.04
CA ASN A 78 3.75 7.38 -2.14
C ASN A 78 3.26 6.71 -0.86
N ILE A 79 2.71 5.48 -0.93
CA ILE A 79 2.36 4.71 0.27
C ILE A 79 3.61 4.46 1.13
N ALA A 80 4.69 3.95 0.52
CA ALA A 80 5.92 3.64 1.24
C ALA A 80 6.53 4.89 1.90
N SER A 81 6.56 6.01 1.17
CA SER A 81 7.09 7.29 1.66
C SER A 81 6.24 7.85 2.80
N ASP A 82 4.90 7.83 2.67
CA ASP A 82 3.98 8.33 3.70
C ASP A 82 4.08 7.48 4.98
N ILE A 83 4.22 6.15 4.87
CA ILE A 83 4.43 5.25 6.03
C ILE A 83 5.75 5.57 6.75
N LEU A 84 6.87 5.59 6.02
CA LEU A 84 8.19 5.86 6.61
C LEU A 84 8.33 7.29 7.12
N LYS A 85 7.48 8.22 6.67
CA LYS A 85 7.46 9.60 7.21
C LYS A 85 6.65 9.69 8.50
N GLN A 86 5.54 8.97 8.61
CA GLN A 86 4.61 9.07 9.75
C GLN A 86 5.01 8.18 10.92
N TYR A 87 5.63 7.02 10.66
CA TYR A 87 5.91 6.01 11.68
C TYR A 87 7.40 5.74 11.82
N GLU A 88 8.07 6.43 12.74
CA GLU A 88 9.51 6.25 13.02
C GLU A 88 9.87 4.82 13.46
N SER A 89 8.95 4.15 14.16
CA SER A 89 9.13 2.77 14.65
C SER A 89 9.16 1.71 13.53
N ILE A 90 8.61 2.01 12.35
CA ILE A 90 8.70 1.15 11.17
C ILE A 90 10.07 1.39 10.52
N SER A 91 10.90 0.35 10.43
CA SER A 91 12.23 0.47 9.80
C SER A 91 12.17 0.27 8.28
N ARG A 92 11.24 -0.58 7.82
CA ARG A 92 11.11 -0.99 6.43
C ARG A 92 9.67 -1.33 6.11
N CYS A 93 9.24 -1.06 4.89
CA CYS A 93 7.95 -1.49 4.39
C CYS A 93 8.08 -2.12 3.00
N THR A 94 7.19 -3.06 2.70
CA THR A 94 7.01 -3.66 1.37
C THR A 94 5.58 -3.42 0.93
N ILE A 95 5.44 -2.75 -0.21
CA ILE A 95 4.16 -2.38 -0.80
C ILE A 95 4.03 -3.09 -2.13
N LYS A 96 2.94 -3.83 -2.31
CA LYS A 96 2.58 -4.43 -3.59
C LYS A 96 1.28 -3.83 -4.08
N VAL A 97 1.32 -3.21 -5.25
CA VAL A 97 0.13 -2.63 -5.89
C VAL A 97 -0.23 -3.48 -7.10
N ILE A 98 -1.44 -4.00 -7.09
CA ILE A 98 -1.96 -4.97 -8.04
C ILE A 98 -3.11 -4.31 -8.81
N LYS A 99 -3.06 -4.43 -10.14
CA LYS A 99 -4.09 -3.98 -11.06
C LYS A 99 -4.73 -5.22 -11.67
N PRO A 100 -5.90 -5.67 -11.17
CA PRO A 100 -6.57 -6.88 -11.66
C PRO A 100 -7.20 -6.69 -13.05
N ASP A 101 -7.69 -5.49 -13.35
CA ASP A 101 -8.50 -5.20 -14.54
C ASP A 101 -7.82 -4.23 -15.55
N PRO A 102 -6.50 -4.31 -15.83
CA PRO A 102 -5.84 -3.40 -16.76
C PRO A 102 -6.35 -3.60 -18.19
N PRO A 103 -6.27 -2.58 -19.06
CA PRO A 103 -6.75 -2.66 -20.44
C PRO A 103 -5.79 -3.43 -21.36
N ILE A 104 -5.49 -4.69 -21.02
CA ILE A 104 -4.64 -5.60 -21.80
C ILE A 104 -5.53 -6.70 -22.40
N PRO A 105 -5.63 -6.80 -23.74
CA PRO A 105 -6.34 -7.91 -24.36
C PRO A 105 -5.65 -9.25 -24.06
N GLY A 106 -6.31 -10.12 -23.29
CA GLY A 106 -5.78 -11.44 -22.96
C GLY A 106 -6.49 -12.11 -21.78
N HIS A 107 -5.95 -13.25 -21.34
CA HIS A 107 -6.42 -13.99 -20.18
C HIS A 107 -5.32 -14.08 -19.14
N TYR A 108 -5.52 -13.42 -18.01
CA TYR A 108 -4.59 -13.40 -16.89
C TYR A 108 -5.37 -13.03 -15.63
N ARG A 109 -4.71 -13.14 -14.46
CA ARG A 109 -5.33 -12.80 -13.17
C ARG A 109 -5.19 -11.32 -12.81
N ALA A 110 -3.97 -10.78 -12.94
CA ALA A 110 -3.64 -9.39 -12.65
C ALA A 110 -2.22 -9.06 -13.13
N VAL A 111 -1.88 -7.76 -13.16
CA VAL A 111 -0.49 -7.26 -13.19
C VAL A 111 -0.18 -6.59 -11.85
N ALA A 112 1.08 -6.48 -11.46
CA ALA A 112 1.46 -5.84 -10.19
C ALA A 112 2.89 -5.29 -10.22
N VAL A 113 3.14 -4.32 -9.33
CA VAL A 113 4.49 -3.89 -8.93
C VAL A 113 4.66 -4.12 -7.44
N GLU A 114 5.89 -4.39 -7.01
CA GLU A 114 6.24 -4.55 -5.61
C GLU A 114 7.53 -3.78 -5.33
N ILE A 115 7.54 -2.99 -4.27
CA ILE A 115 8.72 -2.25 -3.82
C ILE A 115 8.96 -2.49 -2.35
N THR A 116 10.23 -2.43 -1.96
CA THR A 116 10.66 -2.37 -0.57
C THR A 116 11.42 -1.07 -0.33
N ARG A 117 11.11 -0.37 0.75
CA ARG A 117 11.75 0.90 1.13
C ARG A 117 12.13 0.91 2.60
N GLU A 118 13.29 1.46 2.89
CA GLU A 118 13.82 1.78 4.21
C GLU A 118 14.45 3.18 4.17
N ARG A 119 14.68 3.81 5.33
CA ARG A 119 15.36 5.10 5.39
C ARG A 119 16.86 4.91 5.09
N PRO A 120 17.54 5.87 4.43
CA PRO A 120 18.98 5.81 4.15
C PRO A 120 19.84 5.72 5.41
#